data_AF-A0A367YEQ6-F1
#
_entry.id   AF-A0A367YEQ6-F1
#
_cell.length_a   1.000
_cell.length_b   1.000
_cell.length_c   1.000
_cell.angle_alpha   90.00
_cell.angle_beta   90.00
_cell.angle_gamma   90.00
#
_symmetry.space_group_name_H-M   'P 1'
#
loop_
_entity.id
_entity.type
_entity.pdbx_description
1 polymer ?
#
loop_
_entity_poly.entity_id
_entity_poly.type
_entity_poly.pdbx_seq_one_letter_code
_entity_poly.pdbx_strand_id
1 'polypeptide(L)'
;MTDSPITYQTLAESILDDLLNNIIKQTTLNSLTNRIPAAPSKEFIEQDKVKMKQVETSKYWACNNCGRNIAGVRFALHINKCLDRKRK
;
A
#
# COMPACT_ATOMS: atom_id res chain seq x y z
N MET A 1 -48.36 -18.87 -16.72
CA MET A 1 -47.18 -19.29 -15.95
C MET A 1 -47.17 -20.79 -16.02
N THR A 2 -46.30 -21.37 -16.84
CA THR A 2 -46.10 -22.82 -16.85
C THR A 2 -45.21 -23.13 -15.66
N ASP A 3 -45.79 -23.71 -14.60
CA ASP A 3 -45.02 -24.14 -13.44
C ASP A 3 -44.08 -25.25 -13.89
N SER A 4 -42.80 -24.90 -14.08
CA SER A 4 -41.74 -25.88 -14.30
C SER A 4 -41.72 -26.81 -13.09
N PRO A 5 -41.73 -28.14 -13.29
CA PRO A 5 -41.74 -29.08 -12.16
C PRO A 5 -40.48 -28.92 -11.32
N ILE A 6 -40.65 -28.87 -10.00
CA ILE A 6 -39.54 -28.81 -9.05
C ILE A 6 -38.80 -30.14 -9.10
N THR A 7 -37.56 -30.09 -9.56
CA THR A 7 -36.61 -31.19 -9.57
C THR A 7 -35.39 -30.84 -8.73
N TYR A 8 -34.60 -31.85 -8.34
CA TYR A 8 -33.30 -31.62 -7.70
C TYR A 8 -32.39 -30.71 -8.53
N GLN A 9 -32.48 -30.79 -9.85
CA GLN A 9 -31.74 -29.93 -10.76
C GLN A 9 -32.18 -28.46 -10.64
N THR A 10 -33.48 -28.18 -10.74
CA THR A 10 -33.99 -26.80 -10.61
C THR A 10 -33.71 -26.19 -9.23
N LEU A 11 -33.70 -27.03 -8.18
CA LEU A 11 -33.33 -26.61 -6.84
C LEU A 11 -31.83 -26.29 -6.75
N ALA A 12 -30.97 -27.14 -7.31
CA ALA A 12 -29.53 -26.91 -7.34
C ALA A 12 -29.15 -25.67 -8.16
N GLU A 13 -29.83 -25.44 -9.29
CA GLU A 13 -29.68 -24.23 -10.11
C GLU A 13 -30.09 -22.97 -9.32
N SER A 14 -31.22 -23.00 -8.61
CA SER A 14 -31.66 -21.89 -7.75
C SER A 14 -30.65 -21.59 -6.63
N ILE A 15 -30.11 -22.62 -5.97
CA ILE A 15 -29.10 -22.45 -4.91
C ILE A 15 -27.81 -21.87 -5.48
N LEU A 16 -27.38 -22.36 -6.65
CA LEU A 16 -26.19 -21.86 -7.32
C LEU A 16 -26.35 -20.39 -7.69
N ASP A 17 -27.50 -20.00 -8.24
CA ASP A 17 -27.80 -18.61 -8.58
C ASP A 17 -27.78 -17.70 -7.35
N ASP A 18 -28.38 -18.13 -6.24
CA ASP A 18 -28.36 -17.36 -4.98
C ASP A 18 -26.93 -17.16 -4.46
N LEU A 19 -26.10 -18.20 -4.50
CA LEU A 19 -24.71 -18.14 -4.06
C LEU A 19 -23.88 -17.21 -4.96
N LEU A 20 -24.00 -17.36 -6.28
CA LEU A 20 -23.29 -16.52 -7.25
C LEU A 20 -23.71 -15.06 -7.15
N ASN A 21 -25.01 -14.80 -7.04
CA ASN A 21 -25.53 -13.44 -6.85
C ASN A 21 -24.96 -12.78 -5.59
N ASN A 22 -24.84 -13.52 -4.49
CA ASN A 22 -24.26 -13.00 -3.26
C ASN A 22 -22.75 -12.73 -3.38
N ILE A 23 -22.00 -13.62 -4.04
CA ILE A 23 -20.56 -13.43 -4.30
C ILE A 23 -20.31 -12.20 -5.19
N ILE A 24 -21.07 -12.06 -6.27
CA ILE A 24 -20.95 -10.93 -7.20
C ILE A 24 -21.27 -9.61 -6.49
N LYS A 25 -22.32 -9.58 -5.67
CA LYS A 25 -22.67 -8.39 -4.89
C LYS A 25 -21.56 -8.02 -3.90
N GLN A 26 -21.03 -8.98 -3.14
CA GLN A 26 -19.95 -8.70 -2.18
C GLN A 26 -18.65 -8.24 -2.86
N THR A 27 -18.24 -8.89 -3.94
CA THR A 27 -17.03 -8.50 -4.69
C THR A 27 -17.17 -7.12 -5.31
N THR A 28 -18.34 -6.81 -5.89
CA THR A 28 -18.64 -5.50 -6.44
C THR A 28 -18.61 -4.42 -5.36
N LEU A 29 -19.28 -4.64 -4.22
CA LEU A 29 -19.25 -3.70 -3.10
C LEU A 29 -17.85 -3.51 -2.53
N ASN A 30 -17.05 -4.57 -2.39
CA ASN A 30 -15.66 -4.47 -1.94
C ASN A 30 -14.81 -3.68 -2.93
N SER A 31 -15.00 -3.87 -4.23
CA SER A 31 -14.31 -3.11 -5.26
C SER A 31 -14.68 -1.62 -5.29
N LEU A 32 -15.91 -1.27 -4.92
CA LEU A 32 -16.40 0.11 -4.85
C LEU A 32 -16.00 0.80 -3.55
N THR A 33 -16.09 0.09 -2.42
CA THR A 33 -15.71 0.61 -1.09
C THR A 33 -14.21 0.78 -0.95
N ASN A 34 -13.39 -0.09 -1.56
CA ASN A 34 -11.94 0.11 -1.64
C ASN A 34 -11.53 1.23 -2.62
N ARG A 35 -12.46 1.83 -3.36
CA ARG A 35 -12.25 3.15 -3.99
C ARG A 35 -12.52 4.26 -2.98
N ILE A 36 -11.86 4.20 -1.82
CA ILE A 36 -11.45 5.44 -1.17
C ILE A 36 -10.72 6.20 -2.29
N PRO A 37 -11.07 7.46 -2.59
CA PRO A 37 -10.16 8.31 -3.33
C PRO A 37 -8.98 8.52 -2.38
N ALA A 38 -8.07 7.55 -2.34
CA ALA A 38 -6.68 7.91 -2.33
C ALA A 38 -6.59 8.83 -3.54
N ALA A 39 -6.58 10.14 -3.26
CA ALA A 39 -5.96 11.06 -4.17
C ALA A 39 -4.73 10.35 -4.74
N PRO A 40 -4.38 10.54 -6.01
CA PRO A 40 -3.02 10.24 -6.40
C PRO A 40 -2.14 11.19 -5.57
N SER A 41 -1.84 10.83 -4.32
CA SER A 41 -0.58 11.18 -3.70
C SER A 41 0.41 10.69 -4.72
N LYS A 42 1.05 11.66 -5.37
CA LYS A 42 2.13 11.52 -6.35
C LYS A 42 3.34 10.84 -5.69
N GLU A 43 3.14 9.68 -5.08
CA GLU A 43 4.10 8.90 -4.30
C GLU A 43 4.14 7.44 -4.77
N PHE A 44 3.40 7.11 -5.84
CA PHE A 44 3.68 5.94 -6.68
C PHE A 44 4.07 6.40 -8.09
N ILE A 45 4.91 7.44 -8.15
CA ILE A 45 5.67 7.69 -9.38
C ILE A 45 6.75 6.64 -9.38
N GLU A 46 6.55 5.65 -10.25
CA GLU A 46 7.60 4.91 -10.95
C GLU A 46 8.85 5.78 -11.04
N GLN A 47 9.78 5.56 -10.10
CA GLN A 47 11.00 6.32 -9.99
C GLN A 47 11.87 5.92 -11.18
N ASP A 48 11.68 6.66 -12.27
CA ASP A 48 12.60 6.79 -13.37
C ASP A 48 14.01 6.86 -12.79
N LYS A 49 14.74 5.76 -12.97
CA LYS A 49 15.98 5.38 -12.29
C LYS A 49 17.15 6.36 -12.50
N VAL A 50 16.92 7.48 -13.16
CA VAL A 50 17.93 8.43 -13.65
C VAL A 50 17.97 9.71 -12.82
N LYS A 51 16.86 10.17 -12.21
CA LYS A 51 16.83 11.44 -11.43
C LYS A 51 16.86 11.25 -9.92
N MET A 52 16.60 10.03 -9.45
CA MET A 52 16.45 9.74 -8.03
C MET A 52 17.78 9.69 -7.25
N LYS A 53 18.90 9.36 -7.91
CA LYS A 53 20.23 9.27 -7.26
C LYS A 53 20.76 10.61 -6.77
N GLN A 54 20.33 11.74 -7.35
CA GLN A 54 20.88 13.06 -7.04
C GLN A 54 20.12 13.78 -5.91
N VAL A 55 18.87 13.37 -5.66
CA VAL A 55 18.01 13.99 -4.64
C VAL A 55 18.42 13.56 -3.23
N GLU A 56 18.87 12.31 -3.05
CA GLU A 56 19.27 11.80 -1.74
C GLU A 56 20.61 12.37 -1.24
N THR A 57 21.52 12.77 -2.13
CA THR A 57 22.82 13.35 -1.76
C THR A 57 22.74 14.80 -1.31
N SER A 58 21.68 15.51 -1.70
CA SER A 58 21.49 16.94 -1.41
C SER A 58 20.71 17.20 -0.12
N LYS A 59 20.09 16.17 0.46
CA LYS A 59 19.28 16.31 1.66
C LYS A 59 20.15 16.20 2.92
N TYR A 60 19.90 17.10 3.88
CA TYR A 60 20.55 17.14 5.18
C TYR A 60 19.51 16.91 6.28
N TRP A 61 19.91 16.20 7.32
CA TRP A 61 19.08 15.88 8.49
C TRP A 61 19.81 16.27 9.77
N ALA A 62 19.08 16.86 10.72
CA ALA A 62 19.63 17.18 12.03
C ALA A 62 19.81 15.89 12.86
N CYS A 63 21.01 15.69 13.40
CA CYS A 63 21.26 14.61 14.35
C CYS A 63 20.73 14.99 15.73
N ASN A 64 19.72 14.28 16.23
CA ASN A 64 19.15 14.53 17.56
C ASN A 64 20.12 14.27 18.72
N ASN A 65 21.26 13.60 18.47
CA ASN A 65 22.25 13.32 19.49
C ASN A 65 23.32 14.42 19.65
N CYS A 66 23.66 15.15 18.58
CA CYS A 66 24.70 16.21 18.63
C CYS A 66 24.31 17.54 17.98
N GLY A 67 23.09 17.67 17.45
CA GLY A 67 22.56 18.87 16.82
C GLY A 67 23.16 19.21 15.45
N ARG A 68 24.09 18.41 14.92
CA ARG A 68 24.72 18.69 13.62
C ARG A 68 23.82 18.28 12.45
N ASN A 69 23.80 19.09 11.40
CA ASN A 69 23.16 18.74 10.13
C ASN A 69 24.07 17.83 9.31
N ILE A 70 23.58 16.63 8.97
CA ILE A 70 24.35 15.57 8.32
C ILE A 70 23.68 15.19 7.00
N ALA A 71 24.46 15.11 5.93
CA ALA A 71 23.99 14.60 4.64
C ALA A 71 23.57 13.14 4.77
N GLY A 72 22.49 12.74 4.09
CA GLY A 72 21.88 11.40 4.23
C GLY A 72 22.86 10.25 4.01
N VAL A 73 23.67 10.38 2.96
CA VAL A 73 24.73 9.41 2.63
C VAL A 73 25.72 9.20 3.79
N ARG A 74 25.96 10.23 4.61
CA ARG A 74 26.90 10.19 5.75
C ARG A 74 26.21 9.96 7.09
N PHE A 75 24.88 9.83 7.13
CA PHE A 75 24.11 9.75 8.37
C PHE A 75 24.45 8.47 9.17
N ALA A 76 24.49 7.30 8.52
CA ALA A 76 24.83 6.04 9.19
C ALA A 76 26.25 6.05 9.81
N LEU A 77 27.26 6.51 9.05
CA LEU A 77 28.63 6.64 9.54
C LEU A 77 28.74 7.65 10.69
N HIS A 78 27.98 8.75 10.60
CA HIS A 78 27.90 9.74 11.66
C HIS A 78 27.32 9.15 12.95
N ILE A 79 26.19 8.43 12.87
CA ILE A 79 25.51 7.88 14.06
C ILE A 79 26.44 6.96 14.85
N ASN A 80 27.15 6.05 14.20
CA ASN A 80 28.10 5.15 14.89
C ASN A 80 29.14 5.96 15.68
N LYS A 81 29.84 6.90 15.02
CA LYS A 81 30.86 7.75 15.69
C LYS A 81 30.27 8.69 16.73
N CYS A 82 29.06 9.19 16.51
CA CYS A 82 28.41 10.15 17.38
C CYS A 82 27.93 9.50 18.67
N LEU A 83 27.42 8.27 18.59
CA LEU A 83 27.01 7.48 19.74
C LEU A 83 28.23 6.98 20.53
N ASP A 84 29.29 6.55 19.85
CA ASP A 84 30.54 6.12 20.51
C ASP A 84 31.18 7.24 21.33
N ARG A 85 31.14 8.49 20.85
CA ARG A 85 31.65 9.66 21.58
C ARG A 85 30.83 10.03 22.82
N LYS A 86 29.54 9.71 22.85
CA LYS A 86 28.68 9.97 24.02
C LYS A 86 28.81 8.90 25.11
N ARG A 87 29.31 7.72 24.75
CA ARG A 87 29.57 6.61 25.69
C ARG A 87 30.91 6.75 26.43
N LYS A 88 31.78 7.66 26.00
CA LYS A 88 32.96 8.12 26.75
C LYS A 88 32.60 9.38 27.53
#